data_AF-B4G6W6-F1
#
_entry.id   AF-B4G6W6-F1
#
_cell.length_a   1.000
_cell.length_b   1.000
_cell.length_c   1.000
_cell.angle_alpha   90.00
_cell.angle_beta   90.00
_cell.angle_gamma   90.00
#
_symmetry.space_group_name_H-M   'P 1'
#
loop_
_entity.id
_entity.type
_entity.pdbx_description
1 polymer ?
#
loop_
_entity_poly.entity_id
_entity_poly.type
_entity_poly.pdbx_seq_one_letter_code
_entity_poly.pdbx_strand_id
1 'polypeptide(L)'
;MLKARLEHDAVFGRCLAVAEPVQRGDLLVEELPFAFGPKRDSGIVCLGCHQYLQFGEDGDSLDRCELCDWPLCGVCAGGDDDGIHHRSECVVFSAARVTFAGNVSEDGVCTQLDCITPLRLVCGWSRGCLRSGWKAARQGGV
;
A
#
# COMPACT_ATOMS: atom_id res chain seq x y z
N MET A 1 -24.47 -0.21 9.93
CA MET A 1 -24.29 1.22 9.61
C MET A 1 -23.20 1.74 10.53
N LEU A 2 -22.26 2.53 10.02
CA LEU A 2 -21.24 3.17 10.85
C LEU A 2 -21.91 4.15 11.82
N LYS A 3 -21.48 4.18 13.08
CA LYS A 3 -22.07 5.04 14.13
C LYS A 3 -21.50 6.46 14.14
N ALA A 4 -20.91 6.87 13.03
CA ALA A 4 -20.14 8.09 12.92
C ALA A 4 -20.57 8.93 11.72
N ARG A 5 -20.47 10.25 11.83
CA ARG A 5 -20.80 11.23 10.79
C ARG A 5 -19.71 12.29 10.69
N LEU A 6 -19.53 12.84 9.49
CA LEU A 6 -18.63 13.98 9.27
C LEU A 6 -19.30 15.26 9.77
N GLU A 7 -18.56 16.05 10.54
CA GLU A 7 -18.95 17.37 11.00
C GLU A 7 -17.83 18.38 10.78
N HIS A 8 -18.15 19.66 10.99
CA HIS A 8 -17.17 20.74 11.01
C HIS A 8 -17.18 21.39 12.38
N ASP A 9 -16.09 21.23 13.12
CA ASP A 9 -15.82 21.94 14.36
C ASP A 9 -15.13 23.29 14.05
N ALA A 10 -15.51 24.34 14.77
CA ALA A 10 -14.99 25.69 14.51
C ALA A 10 -13.49 25.84 14.81
N VAL A 11 -12.93 25.02 15.70
CA VAL A 11 -11.52 25.06 16.12
C VAL A 11 -10.69 24.01 15.38
N PHE A 12 -11.23 22.80 15.22
CA PHE A 12 -10.49 21.66 14.67
C PHE A 12 -10.76 21.38 13.19
N GLY A 13 -11.75 22.04 12.58
CA GLY A 13 -12.16 21.82 11.20
C GLY A 13 -12.95 20.52 11.03
N ARG A 14 -12.69 19.78 9.94
CA ARG A 14 -13.41 18.53 9.64
C ARG A 14 -13.09 17.46 10.69
N CYS A 15 -14.13 16.98 11.35
CA CYS A 15 -14.02 15.95 12.37
C CYS A 15 -15.05 14.84 12.13
N LEU A 16 -14.85 13.72 12.83
CA LEU A 16 -15.78 12.61 12.85
C LEU A 16 -16.50 12.63 14.20
N ALA A 17 -17.81 12.89 14.18
CA ALA A 17 -18.66 12.92 15.36
C ALA A 17 -19.51 11.66 15.46
N VAL A 18 -19.86 11.27 16.68
CA VAL A 18 -20.76 10.15 16.93
C VAL A 18 -22.19 10.53 16.52
N ALA A 19 -22.84 9.68 15.74
CA ALA A 19 -24.19 9.94 15.24
C ALA A 19 -25.31 9.47 16.19
N GLU A 20 -25.01 8.53 17.10
CA GLU A 20 -25.93 7.90 18.04
C GLU A 20 -25.19 7.40 19.30
N PRO A 21 -25.84 7.15 20.45
CA PRO A 21 -25.14 6.67 21.65
C PRO A 21 -24.30 5.41 21.41
N VAL A 22 -23.01 5.48 21.77
CA VAL A 22 -22.04 4.38 21.60
C VAL A 22 -21.76 3.68 22.92
N GLN A 23 -21.52 2.39 22.84
CA GLN A 23 -21.13 1.53 23.95
C GLN A 23 -19.67 1.08 23.79
N ARG A 24 -19.06 0.66 24.90
CA ARG A 24 -17.71 0.09 24.87
C ARG A 24 -17.67 -1.12 23.93
N GLY A 25 -16.77 -1.08 22.96
CA GLY A 25 -16.59 -2.15 21.97
C GLY A 25 -17.35 -1.93 20.65
N ASP A 26 -18.11 -0.84 20.51
CA ASP A 26 -18.74 -0.49 19.24
C ASP A 26 -17.69 -0.17 18.15
N LEU A 27 -17.93 -0.70 16.95
CA LEU A 27 -17.19 -0.33 15.75
C LEU A 27 -17.73 1.01 15.20
N LEU A 28 -16.91 2.05 15.25
CA LEU A 28 -17.29 3.41 14.82
C LEU A 28 -17.03 3.63 13.33
N VAL A 29 -15.86 3.18 12.84
CA VAL A 29 -15.37 3.33 11.48
C VAL A 29 -14.62 2.08 11.08
N GLU A 30 -14.82 1.66 9.85
CA GLU A 30 -14.01 0.66 9.17
C GLU A 30 -13.77 1.16 7.75
N GLU A 31 -12.50 1.24 7.36
CA GLU A 31 -12.09 1.71 6.03
C GLU A 31 -10.93 0.86 5.53
N LEU A 32 -10.93 0.56 4.23
CA LEU A 32 -9.77 -0.04 3.58
C LEU A 32 -8.75 1.06 3.25
N PRO A 33 -7.45 0.80 3.43
CA PRO A 33 -6.42 1.77 3.06
C PRO A 33 -6.46 2.00 1.55
N PHE A 34 -6.32 3.26 1.13
CA PHE A 34 -6.26 3.60 -0.29
C PHE A 34 -5.03 2.97 -0.97
N ALA A 35 -3.89 2.99 -0.28
CA ALA A 35 -2.71 2.21 -0.64
C ALA A 35 -1.96 1.82 0.63
N PHE A 36 -1.20 0.75 0.53
CA PHE A 36 -0.28 0.28 1.57
C PHE A 36 0.96 -0.30 0.90
N GLY A 37 2.06 -0.35 1.63
CA GLY A 37 3.34 -0.80 1.10
C GLY A 37 4.43 -0.74 2.17
N PRO A 38 5.69 -0.95 1.77
CA PRO A 38 6.84 -0.82 2.65
C PRO A 38 6.83 0.53 3.40
N LYS A 39 7.19 0.48 4.67
CA LYS A 39 7.41 1.68 5.49
C LYS A 39 8.66 2.40 4.97
N ARG A 40 8.69 3.73 5.07
CA ARG A 40 9.96 4.46 4.95
C ARG A 40 10.97 3.90 5.95
N ASP A 41 12.20 3.73 5.50
CA ASP A 41 13.29 3.18 6.31
C ASP A 41 13.09 1.69 6.69
N SER A 42 12.38 0.92 5.86
CA SER A 42 12.29 -0.53 6.04
C SER A 42 13.51 -1.25 5.45
N GLY A 43 13.84 -2.42 6.00
CA GLY A 43 14.70 -3.37 5.29
C GLY A 43 14.02 -3.94 4.04
N ILE A 44 14.66 -4.92 3.40
CA ILE A 44 14.09 -5.54 2.20
C ILE A 44 12.87 -6.38 2.59
N VAL A 45 11.73 -6.08 1.99
CA VAL A 45 10.47 -6.80 2.21
C VAL A 45 9.86 -7.25 0.89
N CYS A 46 9.10 -8.34 0.93
CA CYS A 46 8.30 -8.80 -0.19
C CYS A 46 7.28 -7.72 -0.58
N LEU A 47 7.20 -7.38 -1.87
CA LEU A 47 6.22 -6.41 -2.34
C LEU A 47 4.78 -6.94 -2.33
N GLY A 48 4.57 -8.25 -2.24
CA GLY A 48 3.24 -8.84 -2.07
C GLY A 48 2.71 -8.74 -0.64
N CYS A 49 3.42 -9.37 0.30
CA CYS A 49 2.94 -9.55 1.68
C CYS A 49 3.74 -8.83 2.78
N HIS A 50 4.74 -8.02 2.40
CA HIS A 50 5.57 -7.21 3.33
C HIS A 50 6.37 -7.99 4.38
N GLN A 51 6.48 -9.30 4.27
CA GLN A 51 7.42 -10.07 5.08
C GLN A 51 8.86 -9.68 4.72
N TYR A 52 9.74 -9.64 5.71
CA TYR A 52 11.17 -9.42 5.48
C TYR A 52 11.76 -10.53 4.63
N LEU A 53 12.58 -10.16 3.66
CA LEU A 53 13.32 -11.08 2.81
C LEU A 53 14.79 -11.04 3.17
N GLN A 54 15.42 -12.20 3.11
CA GLN A 54 16.86 -12.33 3.32
C GLN A 54 17.54 -12.37 1.95
N PHE A 55 18.44 -11.42 1.73
CA PHE A 55 19.31 -11.37 0.57
C PHE A 55 20.75 -11.63 1.04
N GLY A 56 21.53 -12.35 0.24
CA GLY A 56 22.96 -12.56 0.50
C GLY A 56 23.75 -11.23 0.45
N GLU A 57 25.01 -11.27 0.88
CA GLU A 57 25.93 -10.11 0.81
C GLU A 57 26.18 -9.66 -0.64
N ASP A 58 26.01 -10.56 -1.60
CA ASP A 58 26.05 -10.33 -3.05
C ASP A 58 24.74 -9.75 -3.62
N GLY A 59 23.69 -9.66 -2.80
CA GLY A 59 22.37 -9.24 -3.22
C GLY A 59 21.61 -10.30 -4.03
N ASP A 60 22.12 -11.53 -4.13
CA ASP A 60 21.44 -12.62 -4.84
C ASP A 60 20.45 -13.33 -3.92
N SER A 61 19.23 -13.52 -4.44
CA SER A 61 18.14 -14.29 -3.81
C SER A 61 17.17 -14.75 -4.89
N LEU A 62 16.53 -15.91 -4.66
CA LEU A 62 15.42 -16.39 -5.50
C LEU A 62 14.12 -15.60 -5.25
N ASP A 63 14.07 -14.73 -4.23
CA ASP A 63 12.90 -13.94 -3.88
C ASP A 63 12.80 -12.65 -4.71
N ARG A 64 12.81 -12.81 -6.04
CA ARG A 64 12.68 -11.72 -7.02
C ARG A 64 11.58 -12.03 -8.02
N CYS A 65 10.88 -10.98 -8.46
CA CYS A 65 9.89 -11.08 -9.51
C CYS A 65 10.57 -11.31 -10.87
N GLU A 66 10.25 -12.40 -11.56
CA GLU A 66 10.83 -12.73 -12.87
C GLU A 66 10.56 -11.68 -13.97
N LEU A 67 9.57 -10.81 -13.78
CA LEU A 67 9.16 -9.80 -14.78
C LEU A 67 9.86 -8.45 -14.64
N CYS A 68 10.17 -8.03 -13.41
CA CYS A 68 10.72 -6.71 -13.14
C CYS A 68 11.96 -6.71 -12.24
N ASP A 69 12.34 -7.87 -11.70
CA ASP A 69 13.49 -8.08 -10.80
C ASP A 69 13.34 -7.51 -9.37
N TRP A 70 12.17 -6.99 -9.00
CA TRP A 70 11.93 -6.45 -7.66
C TRP A 70 11.56 -7.53 -6.62
N PRO A 71 11.77 -7.27 -5.30
CA PRO A 71 11.63 -8.29 -4.26
C PRO A 71 10.22 -8.89 -4.16
N LEU A 72 10.13 -10.20 -4.32
CA LEU A 72 8.87 -10.94 -4.30
C LEU A 72 9.15 -12.39 -3.89
N CYS A 73 8.60 -12.84 -2.77
CA CYS A 73 8.80 -14.23 -2.36
C CYS A 73 8.08 -15.21 -3.29
N GLY A 74 8.58 -16.45 -3.34
CA GLY A 74 8.01 -17.50 -4.18
C GLY A 74 6.50 -17.74 -3.97
N VAL A 75 5.99 -17.54 -2.74
CA VAL A 75 4.55 -17.65 -2.45
C VAL A 75 3.74 -16.55 -3.15
N CYS A 76 4.20 -15.30 -3.08
CA CYS A 76 3.53 -14.18 -3.77
C CYS A 76 3.75 -14.21 -5.28
N ALA A 77 4.83 -14.84 -5.76
CA ALA A 77 5.09 -15.04 -7.18
C ALA A 77 4.16 -16.11 -7.79
N GLY A 78 3.87 -17.19 -7.05
CA GLY A 78 3.01 -18.29 -7.50
C GLY A 78 1.53 -18.17 -7.12
N GLY A 79 1.17 -17.20 -6.27
CA GLY A 79 -0.20 -17.01 -5.78
C GLY A 79 -1.02 -16.03 -6.62
N ASP A 80 -2.32 -16.33 -6.77
CA ASP A 80 -3.25 -15.48 -7.53
C ASP A 80 -3.59 -14.15 -6.82
N ASP A 81 -3.47 -14.08 -5.49
CA ASP A 81 -4.01 -12.96 -4.68
C ASP A 81 -2.92 -12.04 -4.08
N ASP A 82 -1.87 -12.57 -3.45
CA ASP A 82 -0.85 -11.73 -2.78
C ASP A 82 0.11 -11.03 -3.74
N GLY A 83 0.31 -11.57 -4.95
CA GLY A 83 1.06 -10.91 -6.02
C GLY A 83 0.33 -9.70 -6.63
N ILE A 84 -0.97 -9.52 -6.33
CA ILE A 84 -1.79 -8.43 -6.88
C ILE A 84 -1.24 -7.06 -6.46
N HIS A 85 -0.78 -6.91 -5.21
CA HIS A 85 -0.32 -5.62 -4.69
C HIS A 85 0.94 -5.11 -5.41
N HIS A 86 1.76 -6.01 -5.93
CA HIS A 86 2.96 -5.68 -6.71
C HIS A 86 2.67 -5.41 -8.20
N ARG A 87 1.57 -5.95 -8.74
CA ARG A 87 1.26 -5.95 -10.18
C ARG A 87 1.28 -4.55 -10.80
N SER A 88 0.85 -3.54 -10.05
CA SER A 88 0.70 -2.18 -10.57
C SER A 88 2.04 -1.52 -10.87
N GLU A 89 2.97 -1.62 -9.94
CA GLU A 89 4.33 -1.09 -10.04
C GLU A 89 5.24 -2.00 -10.87
N CYS A 90 4.98 -3.32 -10.91
CA CYS A 90 5.69 -4.27 -11.78
C CYS A 90 5.69 -3.82 -13.24
N VAL A 91 4.53 -3.38 -13.75
CA VAL A 91 4.39 -2.84 -15.11
C VAL A 91 5.25 -1.59 -15.31
N VAL A 92 5.31 -0.72 -14.30
CA VAL A 92 6.09 0.52 -14.36
C VAL A 92 7.58 0.20 -14.37
N PHE A 93 8.05 -0.66 -13.47
CA PHE A 93 9.46 -1.04 -13.36
C PHE A 93 9.96 -1.77 -14.60
N SER A 94 9.17 -2.73 -15.11
CA SER A 94 9.51 -3.48 -16.33
C SER A 94 9.59 -2.55 -17.55
N ALA A 95 8.62 -1.64 -17.72
CA ALA A 95 8.63 -0.66 -18.81
C ALA A 95 9.81 0.32 -18.72
N ALA A 96 10.13 0.78 -17.50
CA ALA A 96 11.24 1.70 -17.25
C ALA A 96 12.62 1.01 -17.21
N ARG A 97 12.66 -0.34 -17.21
CA ARG A 97 13.88 -1.15 -17.06
C ARG A 97 14.68 -0.82 -15.79
N VAL A 98 13.96 -0.55 -14.70
CA VAL A 98 14.56 -0.31 -13.39
C VAL A 98 14.54 -1.61 -12.60
N THR A 99 15.71 -2.11 -12.24
CA THR A 99 15.90 -3.34 -11.46
C THR A 99 16.21 -3.04 -10.00
N PHE A 100 16.06 -4.05 -9.14
CA PHE A 100 16.32 -3.92 -7.71
C PHE A 100 17.79 -4.24 -7.41
N ALA A 101 18.49 -3.28 -6.81
CA ALA A 101 19.91 -3.41 -6.51
C ALA A 101 20.17 -4.15 -5.18
N GLY A 102 19.18 -4.26 -4.28
CA GLY A 102 19.37 -4.96 -3.01
C GLY A 102 20.27 -4.26 -1.99
N ASN A 103 20.62 -2.99 -2.21
CA ASN A 103 21.48 -2.25 -1.30
C ASN A 103 20.75 -1.97 0.01
N VAL A 104 21.37 -2.36 1.13
CA VAL A 104 20.93 -2.09 2.49
C VAL A 104 22.05 -1.34 3.20
N SER A 105 21.72 -0.24 3.90
CA SER A 105 22.69 0.49 4.71
C SER A 105 23.03 -0.25 6.01
N GLU A 106 24.06 0.22 6.73
CA GLU A 106 24.53 -0.41 7.98
C GLU A 106 23.45 -0.53 9.06
N ASP A 107 22.45 0.35 9.04
CA ASP A 107 21.28 0.35 9.93
C ASP A 107 20.14 -0.57 9.46
N GLY A 108 20.35 -1.34 8.38
CA GLY A 108 19.37 -2.30 7.89
C GLY A 108 18.28 -1.71 6.98
N VAL A 109 18.47 -0.48 6.47
CA VAL A 109 17.48 0.23 5.66
C VAL A 109 17.71 0.03 4.15
N CYS A 110 16.63 -0.27 3.41
CA CYS A 110 16.63 -0.36 1.95
C CYS A 110 15.89 0.84 1.33
N THR A 111 16.65 1.87 0.96
CA THR A 111 16.09 3.13 0.43
C THR A 111 15.39 2.99 -0.92
N GLN A 112 15.70 1.94 -1.71
CA GLN A 112 14.98 1.67 -2.96
C GLN A 112 13.49 1.38 -2.75
N LEU A 113 13.09 0.94 -1.55
CA LEU A 113 11.70 0.63 -1.22
C LEU A 113 10.89 1.86 -0.75
N ASP A 114 11.54 2.99 -0.42
CA ASP A 114 10.89 4.17 0.14
C ASP A 114 9.83 4.78 -0.79
N CYS A 115 9.98 4.58 -2.10
CA CYS A 115 9.08 5.14 -3.11
C CYS A 115 7.96 4.17 -3.53
N ILE A 116 7.91 2.94 -3.02
CA ILE A 116 6.88 1.97 -3.41
C ILE A 116 5.48 2.42 -2.97
N THR A 117 5.30 2.77 -1.70
CA THR A 117 4.00 3.21 -1.18
C THR A 117 3.50 4.47 -1.89
N PRO A 118 4.33 5.53 -2.07
CA PRO A 118 3.98 6.67 -2.92
C PRO A 118 3.60 6.29 -4.36
N LEU A 119 4.35 5.37 -5.00
CA LEU A 119 4.06 4.92 -6.36
C LEU A 119 2.69 4.23 -6.44
N ARG A 120 2.33 3.42 -5.44
CA ARG A 120 1.00 2.77 -5.35
C ARG A 120 -0.12 3.80 -5.24
N LEU A 121 0.08 4.91 -4.54
CA LEU A 121 -0.90 6.01 -4.51
C LEU A 121 -1.15 6.57 -5.92
N VAL A 122 -0.08 6.82 -6.68
CA VAL A 122 -0.14 7.36 -8.05
C VAL A 122 -0.76 6.36 -9.03
N CYS A 123 -0.39 5.08 -8.93
CA CYS A 123 -0.95 4.00 -9.73
C CYS A 123 -2.45 3.81 -9.47
N GLY A 124 -2.87 3.81 -8.20
CA GLY A 124 -4.28 3.69 -7.79
C GLY A 124 -5.14 4.85 -8.27
N TRP A 125 -4.58 6.08 -8.26
CA TRP A 125 -5.24 7.26 -8.82
C TRP A 125 -5.45 7.14 -10.33
N SER A 126 -4.40 6.79 -11.06
CA SER A 126 -4.39 6.78 -12.54
C SER A 126 -5.35 5.74 -13.14
N ARG A 127 -5.57 4.62 -12.45
CA ARG A 127 -6.45 3.52 -12.89
C ARG A 127 -7.94 3.76 -12.64
N GLY A 128 -8.33 4.95 -12.15
CA GLY A 128 -9.74 5.31 -12.06
C GLY A 128 -10.51 4.62 -10.92
N CYS A 129 -9.83 4.01 -9.95
CA CYS A 129 -10.47 3.57 -8.69
C CYS A 129 -11.20 4.75 -7.99
N LEU A 130 -10.71 5.97 -8.21
CA LEU A 130 -11.37 7.21 -7.81
C LEU A 130 -12.70 7.49 -8.54
N ARG A 131 -12.90 7.04 -9.78
CA ARG A 131 -14.08 7.40 -10.58
C ARG A 131 -15.34 6.62 -10.17
N SER A 132 -15.20 5.41 -9.67
CA SER A 132 -16.33 4.59 -9.20
C SER A 132 -16.66 4.85 -7.72
N GLY A 133 -15.65 4.90 -6.84
CA GLY A 133 -15.83 5.14 -5.40
C GLY A 133 -16.32 6.56 -5.05
N TRP A 134 -15.80 7.60 -5.71
CA TRP A 134 -16.23 8.98 -5.42
C TRP A 134 -17.54 9.38 -6.11
N LYS A 135 -17.96 8.69 -7.18
CA LYS A 135 -19.30 8.90 -7.75
C LYS A 135 -20.38 8.37 -6.83
N ALA A 136 -20.14 7.24 -6.14
CA ALA A 136 -21.04 6.73 -5.10
C ALA A 136 -21.12 7.69 -3.90
N ALA A 137 -19.99 8.26 -3.46
CA ALA A 137 -19.95 9.22 -2.36
C ALA A 137 -20.57 10.60 -2.66
N ARG A 138 -20.73 10.98 -3.95
CA ARG A 138 -21.41 12.23 -4.36
C ARG A 138 -22.92 12.09 -4.57
N GLN A 139 -23.46 10.87 -4.63
CA GLN A 139 -24.90 10.65 -4.83
C GLN A 139 -25.68 10.54 -3.51
N GLY A 140 -25.02 10.75 -2.37
CA GLY A 140 -25.64 10.75 -1.03
C GLY A 140 -25.47 12.07 -0.26
N GLY A 141 -25.32 13.20 -0.95
CA GLY A 141 -25.13 14.52 -0.32
C GLY A 141 -26.20 15.53 -0.74
N VAL A 142 -27.25 15.64 0.09
CA VAL A 142 -28.44 16.53 0.07
C VAL A 142 -29.42 16.31 -1.08
#